data_AF-A0A1X0QYY3-F1
#
_entry.id   AF-A0A1X0QYY3-F1
#
_cell.length_a   1.000
_cell.length_b   1.000
_cell.length_c   1.000
_cell.angle_alpha   90.00
_cell.angle_beta   90.00
_cell.angle_gamma   90.00
#
_symmetry.space_group_name_H-M   'P 1'
#
loop_
_entity.id
_entity.type
_entity.pdbx_description
1 polymer ?
#
loop_
_entity_poly.entity_id
_entity_poly.type
_entity_poly.pdbx_seq_one_letter_code
_entity_poly.pdbx_strand_id
1 'polypeptide(L)'
;MQVSAGVNQVNYLWGELQAYSCSTRNTSQTINTTKGEMLDIVAAFYSTLYLPDSADLSSIDSLLRFLLENLYLSETAQTMLISPITYDGILEGISCCPKRSSPGPGGLSYEILRIIICPSSFVSLLPKCGDLSDLQNWRPISLINTDAKIYTRDS
;
A
#
# COMPACT_ATOMS: atom_id res chain seq x y z
N MET A 1 2.79 -24.82 13.80
CA MET A 1 1.80 -24.42 14.82
C MET A 1 2.18 -23.01 15.25
N GLN A 2 1.59 -22.01 14.56
CA GLN A 2 0.65 -21.02 15.12
C GLN A 2 1.39 -19.88 15.85
N VAL A 3 1.76 -18.81 15.12
CA VAL A 3 1.02 -17.53 15.03
C VAL A 3 0.84 -16.88 16.41
N SER A 4 1.85 -16.12 16.89
CA SER A 4 1.68 -15.20 18.04
C SER A 4 2.80 -14.15 18.16
N ALA A 5 3.12 -13.44 17.07
CA ALA A 5 4.01 -12.29 17.14
C ALA A 5 3.22 -10.96 17.16
N GLY A 6 2.10 -10.88 16.42
CA GLY A 6 1.30 -9.66 16.33
C GLY A 6 0.44 -9.34 17.56
N VAL A 7 0.00 -10.36 18.33
CA VAL A 7 -0.90 -10.15 19.48
C VAL A 7 -0.14 -9.56 20.69
N ASN A 8 1.14 -9.92 20.85
CA ASN A 8 1.96 -9.43 21.97
C ASN A 8 2.29 -7.94 21.84
N GLN A 9 2.49 -7.45 20.62
CA GLN A 9 2.82 -6.05 20.38
C GLN A 9 1.62 -5.13 20.60
N VAL A 10 0.42 -5.56 20.19
CA VAL A 10 -0.83 -4.80 20.39
C VAL A 10 -1.19 -4.70 21.88
N ASN A 11 -1.02 -5.78 22.65
CA ASN A 11 -1.25 -5.77 24.10
C ASN A 11 -0.25 -4.89 24.85
N TYR A 12 1.01 -4.85 24.40
CA TYR A 12 2.05 -4.00 24.98
C TYR A 12 1.76 -2.51 24.74
N LEU A 13 1.43 -2.14 23.51
CA LEU A 13 1.08 -0.75 23.14
C LEU A 13 -0.19 -0.27 23.85
N TRP A 14 -1.18 -1.14 24.08
CA TRP A 14 -2.37 -0.80 24.88
C TRP A 14 -2.02 -0.52 26.35
N GLY A 15 -1.07 -1.26 26.92
CA GLY A 15 -0.57 -1.02 28.28
C GLY A 15 0.15 0.33 28.41
N GLU A 16 0.97 0.70 27.42
CA GLU A 16 1.68 1.99 27.38
C GLU A 16 0.74 3.18 27.18
N LEU A 17 -0.29 3.03 26.34
CA LEU A 17 -1.35 4.02 26.18
C LEU A 17 -2.13 4.25 27.49
N GLN A 18 -2.46 3.18 28.22
CA GLN A 18 -3.11 3.29 29.52
C GLN A 18 -2.20 3.99 30.55
N ALA A 19 -0.90 3.67 30.57
CA ALA A 19 0.06 4.33 31.44
C ALA A 19 0.23 5.83 31.10
N TYR A 20 0.29 6.19 29.81
CA TYR A 20 0.38 7.58 29.35
C TYR A 20 -0.89 8.39 29.68
N SER A 21 -2.07 7.80 29.53
CA SER A 21 -3.34 8.37 29.98
C SER A 21 -3.39 8.54 31.52
N CYS A 22 -2.76 7.65 32.29
CA CYS A 22 -2.62 7.81 33.74
C CYS A 22 -1.63 8.93 34.12
N SER A 23 -0.57 9.13 33.34
CA SER A 23 0.49 10.11 33.62
C SER A 23 0.10 11.55 33.28
N THR A 24 -0.84 11.75 32.35
CA THR A 24 -1.36 13.08 31.95
C THR A 24 -2.52 13.57 32.82
N ARG A 25 -2.94 12.77 33.81
CA ARG A 25 -3.98 13.13 34.78
C ARG A 25 -3.47 14.26 35.68
N ASN A 26 -3.84 15.48 35.36
CA ASN A 26 -3.61 16.61 36.26
C ASN A 26 -4.43 16.43 37.56
N THR A 27 -3.92 17.05 38.61
CA THR A 27 -4.19 16.90 40.06
C THR A 27 -5.63 17.24 40.51
N SER A 28 -6.64 16.69 39.86
CA SER A 28 -8.04 16.73 40.30
C SER A 28 -8.71 15.45 39.82
N GLN A 29 -9.00 14.57 40.77
CA GLN A 29 -9.59 13.24 40.59
C GLN A 29 -10.98 13.28 39.94
N THR A 30 -11.08 13.67 38.67
CA THR A 30 -12.34 13.63 37.94
C THR A 30 -12.09 13.02 36.57
N ILE A 31 -12.55 11.79 36.40
CA ILE A 31 -12.54 11.06 35.13
C ILE A 31 -13.72 11.61 34.32
N ASN A 32 -13.54 12.72 33.64
CA ASN A 32 -14.41 13.10 32.54
C ASN A 32 -13.66 12.73 31.26
N THR A 33 -14.16 11.71 30.58
CA THR A 33 -13.54 11.09 29.40
C THR A 33 -14.39 11.45 28.19
N THR A 34 -14.36 12.73 27.82
CA THR A 34 -15.04 13.20 26.62
C THR A 34 -14.31 12.62 25.39
N LYS A 35 -15.05 12.30 24.32
CA LYS A 35 -14.46 11.76 23.08
C LYS A 35 -13.32 12.65 22.54
N GLY A 36 -13.42 13.98 22.72
CA GLY A 36 -12.37 14.92 22.32
C GLY A 36 -11.06 14.71 23.10
N GLU A 37 -11.14 14.61 24.42
CA GLU A 37 -9.98 14.41 25.29
C GLU A 37 -9.27 13.08 25.02
N MET A 38 -10.04 12.02 24.70
CA MET A 38 -9.45 10.74 24.27
C MET A 38 -8.70 10.87 22.93
N LEU A 39 -9.26 11.61 21.97
CA LEU A 39 -8.61 11.81 20.66
C LEU A 39 -7.33 12.62 20.77
N ASP A 40 -7.30 13.63 21.63
CA ASP A 40 -6.12 14.46 21.88
C ASP A 40 -4.98 13.62 22.51
N ILE A 41 -5.31 12.74 23.45
CA ILE A 41 -4.34 11.80 24.06
C ILE A 41 -3.80 10.82 23.02
N VAL A 42 -4.66 10.24 22.19
CA VAL A 42 -4.25 9.30 21.12
C VAL A 42 -3.37 9.99 20.09
N ALA A 43 -3.73 11.22 19.69
CA ALA A 43 -2.96 12.02 18.75
C ALA A 43 -1.57 12.36 19.32
N ALA A 44 -1.49 12.78 20.58
CA ALA A 44 -0.21 13.06 21.25
C ALA A 44 0.66 11.80 21.35
N PHE A 45 0.08 10.68 21.78
CA PHE A 45 0.81 9.41 21.90
C PHE A 45 1.39 8.95 20.57
N TYR A 46 0.58 8.89 19.52
CA TYR A 46 1.07 8.45 18.21
C TYR A 46 2.01 9.45 17.56
N SER A 47 1.85 10.75 17.84
CA SER A 47 2.82 11.76 17.40
C SER A 47 4.19 11.55 18.08
N THR A 48 4.21 11.13 19.34
CA THR A 48 5.46 10.77 20.04
C THR A 48 5.99 9.41 19.58
N LEU A 49 5.13 8.42 19.35
CA LEU A 49 5.53 7.07 18.94
C LEU A 49 6.17 7.05 17.55
N TYR A 50 5.64 7.86 16.63
CA TYR A 50 6.13 8.00 15.27
C TYR A 50 6.95 9.28 15.06
N LEU A 51 7.45 9.88 16.15
CA LEU A 51 8.46 10.92 16.01
C LEU A 51 9.65 10.31 15.25
N PRO A 52 10.27 11.03 14.29
CA PRO A 52 11.45 10.51 13.62
C PRO A 52 12.50 10.26 14.69
N ASP A 53 12.78 8.99 14.96
CA ASP A 53 13.82 8.62 15.90
C ASP A 53 15.11 9.26 15.37
N SER A 54 15.90 9.90 16.23
CA SER A 54 17.19 10.43 15.82
C SER A 54 18.11 9.23 15.60
N ALA A 55 17.94 8.58 14.46
CA ALA A 55 18.71 7.41 14.09
C ALA A 55 20.18 7.81 14.15
N ASP A 56 20.91 7.20 15.08
CA ASP A 56 22.33 7.46 15.23
C ASP A 56 23.03 6.98 13.96
N LEU A 57 23.38 7.95 13.12
CA LEU A 57 24.01 7.70 11.82
C LEU A 57 25.32 6.93 11.98
N SER A 58 25.97 7.02 13.14
CA SER A 58 27.21 6.29 13.43
C SER A 58 26.96 4.78 13.60
N SER A 59 25.87 4.39 14.26
CA SER A 59 25.46 2.98 14.38
C SER A 59 25.08 2.36 13.02
N ILE A 60 24.44 3.13 12.16
CA ILE A 60 24.10 2.69 10.79
C ILE A 60 25.39 2.48 9.98
N ASP A 61 26.31 3.45 10.01
CA ASP A 61 27.60 3.36 9.30
C ASP A 61 28.45 2.18 9.80
N SER A 62 28.46 1.92 11.12
CA SER A 62 29.10 0.74 11.71
C SER A 62 28.52 -0.59 11.22
N LEU A 63 27.21 -0.68 10.96
CA LEU A 63 26.57 -1.87 10.41
C LEU A 63 26.83 -2.01 8.90
N LEU A 64 26.75 -0.91 8.15
CA LEU A 64 26.94 -0.90 6.70
C LEU A 64 28.40 -1.18 6.31
N ARG A 65 29.38 -0.84 7.17
CA ARG A 65 30.81 -1.16 6.98
C ARG A 65 31.11 -2.65 6.76
N PHE A 66 30.25 -3.56 7.22
CA PHE A 66 30.42 -5.00 7.02
C PHE A 66 29.86 -5.51 5.68
N LEU A 67 29.13 -4.69 4.93
CA LEU A 67 28.62 -5.05 3.60
C LEU A 67 29.74 -4.91 2.57
N LEU A 68 29.86 -5.92 1.69
CA LEU A 68 30.81 -5.88 0.59
C LEU A 68 30.48 -4.76 -0.41
N GLU A 69 31.51 -4.15 -0.99
CA GLU A 69 31.42 -3.02 -1.94
C GLU A 69 30.53 -3.30 -3.16
N ASN A 70 30.32 -4.57 -3.53
CA ASN A 70 29.45 -4.98 -4.63
C ASN A 70 27.94 -4.95 -4.30
N LEU A 71 27.56 -4.72 -3.04
CA LEU A 71 26.17 -4.50 -2.64
C LEU A 71 25.78 -3.01 -2.61
N TYR A 72 26.73 -2.10 -2.80
CA TYR A 72 26.44 -0.68 -2.87
C TYR A 72 25.85 -0.35 -4.25
N LEU A 73 24.63 0.17 -4.24
CA LEU A 73 24.00 0.72 -5.43
C LEU A 73 24.77 1.94 -5.91
N SER A 74 24.78 2.20 -7.22
CA SER A 74 25.32 3.47 -7.73
C SER A 74 24.55 4.65 -7.15
N GLU A 75 25.20 5.81 -7.01
CA GLU A 75 24.55 7.05 -6.54
C GLU A 75 23.28 7.38 -7.37
N THR A 76 23.31 7.06 -8.66
CA THR A 76 22.17 7.17 -9.58
C THR A 76 21.02 6.20 -9.25
N ALA A 77 21.32 4.95 -8.88
CA ALA A 77 20.30 3.98 -8.50
C ALA A 77 19.71 4.30 -7.13
N GLN A 78 20.53 4.79 -6.19
CA GLN A 78 20.06 5.24 -4.87
C GLN A 78 19.10 6.42 -4.99
N THR A 79 19.47 7.44 -5.78
CA THR A 79 18.60 8.59 -6.03
C THR A 79 17.32 8.22 -6.77
N MET A 80 17.38 7.27 -7.71
CA MET A 80 16.20 6.75 -8.41
C MET A 80 15.25 6.01 -7.47
N LEU A 81 15.76 5.17 -6.55
CA LEU A 81 14.93 4.44 -5.58
C LEU A 81 14.26 5.35 -4.52
N ILE A 82 14.87 6.48 -4.19
CA ILE A 82 14.33 7.45 -3.22
C ILE A 82 13.36 8.44 -3.91
N SER A 83 13.44 8.56 -5.24
CA SER A 83 12.56 9.46 -5.99
C SER A 83 11.08 9.06 -5.87
N PRO A 84 10.14 10.02 -5.84
CA PRO A 84 8.72 9.71 -5.84
C PRO A 84 8.32 8.87 -7.07
N ILE A 85 7.43 7.89 -6.87
CA ILE A 85 6.93 7.03 -7.95
C ILE A 85 6.11 7.88 -8.93
N THR A 86 6.55 7.97 -10.17
CA THR A 86 5.86 8.69 -11.24
C THR A 86 4.88 7.78 -11.98
N TYR A 87 3.85 8.39 -12.59
CA TYR A 87 2.92 7.66 -13.45
C TYR A 87 3.63 6.97 -14.61
N ASP A 88 4.64 7.63 -15.18
CA ASP A 88 5.44 7.11 -16.30
C ASP A 88 6.23 5.87 -15.86
N GLY A 89 6.80 5.88 -14.65
CA GLY A 89 7.47 4.72 -14.07
C GLY A 89 6.52 3.56 -13.79
N ILE A 90 5.26 3.86 -13.41
CA ILE A 90 4.21 2.84 -13.28
C ILE A 90 3.86 2.24 -14.65
N LEU A 91 3.69 3.08 -15.68
CA LEU A 91 3.37 2.64 -17.04
C LEU A 91 4.50 1.78 -17.62
N GLU A 92 5.75 2.19 -17.43
CA GLU A 92 6.94 1.41 -17.80
C GLU A 92 6.98 0.06 -17.07
N GLY A 93 6.76 0.07 -15.75
CA GLY A 93 6.71 -1.16 -14.95
C GLY A 93 5.64 -2.15 -15.43
N ILE A 94 4.46 -1.66 -15.81
CA ILE A 94 3.37 -2.49 -16.35
C ILE A 94 3.70 -3.00 -17.76
N SER A 95 4.40 -2.20 -18.56
CA SER A 95 4.82 -2.60 -19.90
C SER A 95 5.67 -3.88 -19.87
N CYS A 96 6.51 -4.02 -18.83
CA CYS A 96 7.36 -5.16 -18.55
C CYS A 96 6.64 -6.38 -17.96
N CYS A 97 5.40 -6.23 -17.49
CA CYS A 97 4.64 -7.36 -16.93
C CYS A 97 4.31 -8.41 -18.00
N PRO A 98 4.46 -9.72 -17.70
CA PRO A 98 4.14 -10.78 -18.63
C PRO A 98 2.65 -10.78 -18.98
N LYS A 99 2.33 -11.00 -20.26
CA LYS A 99 0.95 -10.97 -20.77
C LYS A 99 0.06 -12.08 -20.21
N ARG A 100 0.64 -13.17 -19.73
CA ARG A 100 -0.09 -14.27 -19.08
C ARG A 100 0.53 -14.54 -17.72
N SER A 101 -0.21 -14.20 -16.66
CA SER A 101 0.10 -14.66 -15.31
C SER A 101 -1.18 -15.20 -14.67
N SER A 102 -1.00 -16.16 -13.77
CA SER A 102 -2.09 -16.54 -12.87
C SER A 102 -2.47 -15.33 -11.99
N PRO A 103 -3.76 -15.13 -11.68
CA PRO A 103 -4.19 -14.09 -10.76
C PRO A 103 -3.62 -14.34 -9.36
N GLY A 104 -3.23 -13.29 -8.65
CA GLY A 104 -2.92 -13.39 -7.23
C GLY A 104 -4.17 -13.68 -6.39
N PRO A 105 -4.04 -13.83 -5.05
CA PRO A 105 -5.18 -14.07 -4.16
C PRO A 105 -6.31 -13.03 -4.26
N GLY A 106 -6.02 -11.82 -4.75
CA GLY A 106 -7.02 -10.78 -5.04
C GLY A 106 -7.72 -10.89 -6.40
N GLY A 107 -7.44 -11.91 -7.21
CA GLY A 107 -8.11 -12.17 -8.50
C GLY A 107 -7.73 -11.21 -9.64
N LEU A 108 -6.85 -10.24 -9.41
CA LEU A 108 -6.40 -9.29 -10.43
C LEU A 108 -5.17 -9.84 -11.16
N SER A 109 -5.29 -10.03 -12.48
CA SER A 109 -4.16 -10.37 -13.36
C SER A 109 -3.47 -9.10 -13.88
N TYR A 110 -2.24 -9.23 -14.38
CA TYR A 110 -1.53 -8.11 -15.04
C TYR A 110 -2.28 -7.55 -16.25
N GLU A 111 -3.10 -8.37 -16.91
CA GLU A 111 -3.99 -7.93 -17.98
C GLU A 111 -5.02 -6.91 -17.47
N ILE A 112 -5.60 -7.15 -16.29
CA ILE A 112 -6.55 -6.23 -15.66
C ILE A 112 -5.86 -4.94 -15.21
N LEU A 113 -4.66 -5.04 -14.63
CA LEU A 113 -3.86 -3.87 -14.22
C LEU A 113 -3.52 -2.96 -15.41
N ARG A 114 -3.16 -3.55 -16.56
CA ARG A 114 -2.86 -2.80 -17.78
C ARG A 114 -4.08 -2.03 -18.31
N ILE A 115 -5.29 -2.58 -18.13
CA ILE A 115 -6.54 -1.92 -18.52
C ILE A 115 -6.88 -0.77 -17.57
N ILE A 116 -6.72 -0.97 -16.26
CA ILE A 116 -7.04 0.06 -15.25
C ILE A 116 -6.12 1.28 -15.42
N ILE A 117 -4.83 1.04 -15.70
CA ILE A 117 -3.81 2.08 -15.66
C ILE A 117 -3.61 2.73 -17.03
N CYS A 118 -3.95 2.06 -18.14
CA CYS A 118 -3.92 2.65 -19.49
C CYS A 118 -5.33 2.71 -20.11
N PRO A 119 -6.21 3.63 -19.65
CA PRO A 119 -7.56 3.77 -20.17
C PRO A 119 -7.57 4.55 -21.49
N SER A 120 -6.97 3.98 -22.54
CA SER A 120 -7.36 4.29 -23.92
C SER A 120 -8.42 3.27 -24.30
N SER A 121 -9.64 3.72 -24.55
CA SER A 121 -10.83 2.91 -24.89
C SER A 121 -10.48 1.55 -25.52
N PHE A 122 -10.47 0.49 -24.70
CA PHE A 122 -10.02 -0.84 -25.08
C PHE A 122 -11.17 -1.84 -24.93
N VAL A 123 -11.36 -2.67 -25.96
CA VAL A 123 -12.28 -3.82 -25.93
C VAL A 123 -11.44 -5.07 -25.74
N SER A 124 -11.60 -5.74 -24.60
CA SER A 124 -10.94 -7.01 -24.30
C SER A 124 -11.93 -8.17 -24.35
N LEU A 125 -11.48 -9.33 -24.81
CA LEU A 125 -12.29 -10.56 -24.84
C LEU A 125 -11.93 -11.44 -23.63
N LEU A 126 -12.89 -11.71 -22.75
CA LEU A 126 -12.70 -12.68 -21.67
C LEU A 126 -13.27 -14.05 -22.05
N PRO A 127 -12.51 -15.15 -21.82
CA PRO A 127 -13.00 -16.49 -22.11
C PRO A 127 -14.12 -16.88 -21.15
N LYS A 128 -15.19 -17.44 -21.69
CA LYS A 128 -16.27 -18.12 -20.98
C LYS A 128 -15.96 -19.63 -20.95
N CYS A 129 -16.53 -20.34 -19.98
CA CYS A 129 -16.42 -21.80 -19.93
C CYS A 129 -17.05 -22.41 -21.22
N GLY A 130 -16.25 -23.12 -22.03
CA GLY A 130 -16.65 -23.67 -23.34
C GLY A 130 -15.45 -23.88 -24.28
N ASP A 131 -15.71 -24.27 -25.52
CA ASP A 131 -14.69 -24.36 -26.58
C ASP A 131 -14.27 -22.94 -27.01
N LEU A 132 -13.00 -22.60 -26.81
CA LEU A 132 -12.45 -21.28 -27.10
C LEU A 132 -12.29 -21.00 -28.61
N SER A 133 -12.47 -22.02 -29.45
CA SER A 133 -12.53 -21.89 -30.91
C SER A 133 -13.83 -21.25 -31.39
N ASP A 134 -14.89 -21.29 -30.57
CA ASP A 134 -16.18 -20.67 -30.86
C ASP A 134 -16.24 -19.25 -30.27
N LEU A 135 -16.51 -18.27 -31.14
CA LEU A 135 -16.59 -16.85 -30.78
C LEU A 135 -17.68 -16.57 -29.74
N GLN A 136 -18.73 -17.40 -29.66
CA GLN A 136 -19.81 -17.25 -28.68
C GLN A 136 -19.35 -17.50 -27.23
N ASN A 137 -18.23 -18.20 -27.06
CA ASN A 137 -17.62 -18.45 -25.76
C ASN A 137 -16.68 -17.33 -25.33
N TRP A 138 -16.68 -16.17 -26.01
CA TRP A 138 -15.95 -14.99 -25.59
C TRP A 138 -16.92 -13.89 -25.14
N ARG A 139 -16.64 -13.27 -23.99
CA ARG A 139 -17.37 -12.10 -23.50
C ARG A 139 -16.62 -10.83 -23.89
N PRO A 140 -17.16 -9.98 -24.77
CA PRO A 140 -16.57 -8.69 -25.03
C PRO A 140 -16.82 -7.76 -23.85
N ILE A 141 -15.74 -7.29 -23.22
CA ILE A 141 -15.79 -6.27 -22.19
C ILE A 141 -15.24 -4.98 -22.79
N SER A 142 -16.13 -4.00 -22.92
CA SER A 142 -15.78 -2.65 -23.29
C SER A 142 -15.58 -1.83 -22.02
N LEU A 143 -14.32 -1.61 -21.65
CA LEU A 143 -13.94 -0.67 -20.59
C LEU A 143 -13.81 0.73 -21.22
N ILE A 144 -14.94 1.24 -21.67
CA ILE A 144 -15.09 2.66 -22.02
C ILE A 144 -14.97 3.45 -20.70
N ASN A 145 -14.19 4.54 -20.72
CA ASN A 145 -14.10 5.47 -19.60
C ASN A 145 -15.51 5.89 -19.17
N THR A 146 -15.68 6.15 -17.88
CA THR A 146 -16.99 6.49 -17.30
C THR A 146 -17.65 7.70 -18.00
N ASP A 147 -16.84 8.62 -18.56
CA ASP A 147 -17.31 9.78 -19.33
C ASP A 147 -18.09 9.38 -20.60
N ALA A 148 -17.57 8.46 -21.41
CA ALA A 148 -18.21 7.98 -22.64
C ALA A 148 -19.39 7.01 -22.37
N LYS A 149 -19.46 6.40 -21.18
CA LYS A 149 -20.66 5.68 -20.72
C LYS A 149 -21.84 6.60 -20.40
N ILE A 150 -21.59 7.85 -20.00
CA ILE A 150 -22.66 8.83 -19.77
C ILE A 150 -23.29 9.23 -21.11
N TYR A 151 -22.47 9.50 -22.12
CA TYR A 151 -22.96 9.91 -23.45
C TYR A 151 -23.78 8.84 -24.19
N THR A 152 -23.51 7.55 -23.95
CA THR A 152 -24.22 6.43 -24.60
C THR A 152 -25.53 6.05 -23.91
N ARG A 153 -25.85 6.65 -22.76
CA ARG A 153 -27.04 6.31 -21.98
C ARG A 153 -28.21 7.27 -22.23
N ASP A 154 -27.93 8.45 -22.78
CA ASP A 154 -28.91 9.51 -23.03
C ASP A 154 -29.13 9.81 -24.53
N SER A 155 -28.83 8.86 -25.43
CA SER A 155 -29.13 8.94 -26.88
C SER A 155 -30.20 7.96 -27.34
#